data_AF-A0A1F5SZG4-F1
#
_entry.id   AF-A0A1F5SZG4-F1
#
_cell.length_a   1.000
_cell.length_b   1.000
_cell.length_c   1.000
_cell.angle_alpha   90.00
_cell.angle_beta   90.00
_cell.angle_gamma   90.00
#
_symmetry.space_group_name_H-M   'P 1'
#
loop_
_entity.id
_entity.type
_entity.pdbx_description
1 polymer ?
#
loop_
_entity_poly.entity_id
_entity_poly.type
_entity_poly.pdbx_seq_one_letter_code
_entity_poly.pdbx_strand_id
1 'polypeptide(L)'
;MFNPLNFFKKKSTELSGFENSASEPVVEKKIQIDNVAVHTMPERFRHLPAKAEGAKTAGFLIMGGGLVFLIAVSVLAYFYLFKQPAGTVKEEQPAVTAGLPELTVPAAAADNQAPEVSATSTDISTATTTESVLPPDISLATSTATSTPETVPIAPIVGLIPSLDSDYDGLTDAEEILLGTATSTPDTDSDGYLDGAELINLYDPSASSTKLIANPGISFYENKTFGYSLLYPGVWQLTVNGGDDSIMFKSEDNQFFQVITQANAAKQTLDQWYIEQLTVAAVNDSDRSSGSSWQGIKNLDGLTVYLMDAGQNYIFTLAYTPGENNILDYIDIFDMMARSFTLK
;
A
#
# COMPACT_ATOMS: atom_id res chain seq x y z
N MET A 1 -39.43 42.87 15.72
CA MET A 1 -40.66 42.97 14.90
C MET A 1 -40.48 44.08 13.89
N PHE A 2 -40.46 43.78 12.59
CA PHE A 2 -40.78 44.73 11.51
C PHE A 2 -41.30 43.93 10.31
N ASN A 3 -42.22 44.51 9.54
CA ASN A 3 -43.00 43.82 8.50
C ASN A 3 -43.05 44.66 7.21
N PRO A 4 -42.43 44.22 6.10
CA PRO A 4 -42.54 44.89 4.81
C PRO A 4 -43.64 44.26 3.95
N LEU A 5 -44.77 44.97 3.80
CA LEU A 5 -45.86 44.58 2.90
C LEU A 5 -45.79 45.36 1.57
N ASN A 6 -46.24 44.69 0.50
CA ASN A 6 -46.56 45.23 -0.83
C ASN A 6 -45.42 45.88 -1.64
N PHE A 7 -45.02 45.19 -2.73
CA PHE A 7 -44.83 45.90 -4.00
C PHE A 7 -45.49 45.14 -5.18
N PHE A 8 -46.58 45.73 -5.66
CA PHE A 8 -47.27 45.52 -6.93
C PHE A 8 -48.13 44.27 -7.21
N LYS A 9 -49.15 44.52 -8.04
CA LYS A 9 -50.39 43.75 -8.23
C LYS A 9 -50.78 43.84 -9.70
N LYS A 10 -51.02 42.71 -10.36
CA LYS A 10 -51.18 42.62 -11.83
C LYS A 10 -52.66 42.52 -12.26
N LYS A 11 -53.08 43.38 -13.19
CA LYS A 11 -54.31 43.32 -14.00
C LYS A 11 -54.06 44.16 -15.27
N SER A 12 -54.07 43.58 -16.48
CA SER A 12 -55.22 43.15 -17.33
C SER A 12 -55.74 44.29 -18.21
N THR A 13 -55.56 44.18 -19.53
CA THR A 13 -56.18 45.03 -20.56
C THR A 13 -56.25 44.23 -21.87
N GLU A 14 -57.42 44.24 -22.51
CA GLU A 14 -57.83 43.31 -23.57
C GLU A 14 -58.65 44.07 -24.67
N LEU A 15 -58.82 43.61 -25.92
CA LEU A 15 -58.49 42.30 -26.50
C LEU A 15 -57.55 42.42 -27.75
N SER A 16 -57.88 42.40 -29.05
CA SER A 16 -59.12 42.12 -29.81
C SER A 16 -58.84 41.85 -31.32
N GLY A 17 -59.06 40.61 -31.80
CA GLY A 17 -59.17 40.25 -33.24
C GLY A 17 -57.86 39.84 -33.95
N PHE A 18 -57.82 38.85 -34.86
CA PHE A 18 -58.85 37.99 -35.48
C PHE A 18 -58.18 36.67 -35.97
N GLU A 19 -58.83 35.55 -36.31
CA GLU A 19 -60.26 35.18 -36.36
C GLU A 19 -60.46 33.66 -36.00
N ASN A 20 -61.44 32.95 -36.58
CA ASN A 20 -61.75 31.54 -36.29
C ASN A 20 -60.79 30.49 -36.90
N SER A 21 -60.66 29.36 -36.20
CA SER A 21 -60.77 28.02 -36.82
C SER A 21 -61.41 27.05 -35.81
N ALA A 22 -62.24 26.12 -36.28
CA ALA A 22 -63.08 25.27 -35.42
C ALA A 22 -62.38 23.98 -34.97
N SER A 23 -62.86 23.40 -33.87
CA SER A 23 -62.33 22.16 -33.28
C SER A 23 -62.81 20.89 -34.00
N GLU A 24 -61.87 20.08 -34.49
CA GLU A 24 -62.14 18.70 -34.93
C GLU A 24 -61.98 17.69 -33.77
N PRO A 25 -62.64 16.50 -33.81
CA PRO A 25 -62.80 15.64 -32.65
C PRO A 25 -61.61 14.70 -32.38
N VAL A 26 -61.42 14.36 -31.11
CA VAL A 26 -60.45 13.34 -30.66
C VAL A 26 -60.91 11.95 -31.09
N VAL A 27 -60.12 11.29 -31.95
CA VAL A 27 -60.37 9.91 -32.39
C VAL A 27 -59.74 8.91 -31.40
N GLU A 28 -60.57 8.16 -30.69
CA GLU A 28 -60.15 7.08 -29.78
C GLU A 28 -59.55 5.89 -30.56
N LYS A 29 -58.22 5.88 -30.73
CA LYS A 29 -57.52 4.79 -31.43
C LYS A 29 -57.41 3.53 -30.55
N LYS A 30 -58.46 2.71 -30.54
CA LYS A 30 -58.45 1.37 -29.94
C LYS A 30 -57.40 0.49 -30.62
N ILE A 31 -56.34 0.15 -29.88
CA ILE A 31 -55.33 -0.81 -30.32
C ILE A 31 -55.90 -2.21 -30.09
N GLN A 32 -56.23 -2.90 -31.18
CA GLN A 32 -56.46 -4.35 -31.14
C GLN A 32 -55.08 -5.03 -31.16
N ILE A 33 -54.82 -5.91 -30.19
CA ILE A 33 -53.58 -6.68 -30.09
C ILE A 33 -53.87 -8.10 -30.56
N ASP A 34 -53.86 -8.29 -31.87
CA ASP A 34 -54.00 -9.62 -32.47
C ASP A 34 -52.72 -10.43 -32.26
N ASN A 35 -52.87 -11.68 -31.79
CA ASN A 35 -51.82 -12.68 -31.65
C ASN A 35 -50.55 -12.26 -30.88
N VAL A 36 -50.67 -12.13 -29.55
CA VAL A 36 -49.50 -12.30 -28.66
C VAL A 36 -49.06 -13.77 -28.69
N ALA A 37 -48.06 -14.08 -29.51
CA ALA A 37 -47.42 -15.40 -29.54
C ALA A 37 -46.54 -15.57 -28.29
N VAL A 38 -47.13 -16.01 -27.17
CA VAL A 38 -46.42 -16.24 -25.91
C VAL A 38 -45.46 -17.43 -26.06
N HIS A 39 -44.19 -17.15 -26.33
CA HIS A 39 -43.15 -18.17 -26.51
C HIS A 39 -42.70 -18.75 -25.16
N THR A 40 -43.49 -19.66 -24.59
CA THR A 40 -43.12 -20.37 -23.36
C THR A 40 -42.01 -21.38 -23.61
N MET A 41 -41.15 -21.57 -22.61
CA MET A 41 -39.96 -22.42 -22.71
C MET A 41 -40.34 -23.89 -23.01
N PRO A 42 -39.69 -24.59 -23.97
CA PRO A 42 -40.02 -25.97 -24.31
C PRO A 42 -39.89 -26.96 -23.15
N GLU A 43 -40.78 -27.95 -23.11
CA GLU A 43 -40.89 -29.00 -22.07
C GLU A 43 -39.54 -29.63 -21.64
N ARG A 44 -38.61 -29.81 -22.60
CA ARG A 44 -37.27 -30.38 -22.38
C ARG A 44 -36.37 -29.62 -21.39
N PHE A 45 -36.80 -28.46 -20.90
CA PHE A 45 -36.06 -27.63 -19.95
C PHE A 45 -36.67 -27.61 -18.53
N ARG A 46 -37.80 -28.30 -18.28
CA ARG A 46 -38.43 -28.38 -16.95
C ARG A 46 -37.80 -29.42 -16.01
N HIS A 47 -36.48 -29.57 -16.09
CA HIS A 47 -35.71 -30.46 -15.21
C HIS A 47 -35.40 -29.78 -13.87
N LEU A 48 -36.38 -29.74 -12.98
CA LEU A 48 -36.11 -29.58 -11.54
C LEU A 48 -35.23 -30.76 -11.08
N PRO A 49 -34.07 -30.54 -10.45
CA PRO A 49 -33.27 -31.64 -9.92
C PRO A 49 -34.05 -32.34 -8.80
N ALA A 50 -34.18 -33.66 -8.91
CA ALA A 50 -34.86 -34.45 -7.88
C ALA A 50 -34.13 -34.31 -6.53
N LYS A 51 -34.90 -34.06 -5.46
CA LYS A 51 -34.41 -33.89 -4.09
C LYS A 51 -33.59 -35.11 -3.66
N ALA A 52 -32.26 -34.98 -3.66
CA ALA A 52 -31.32 -36.10 -3.49
C ALA A 52 -31.19 -36.54 -2.02
N GLU A 53 -32.15 -37.33 -1.52
CA GLU A 53 -32.15 -37.78 -0.11
C GLU A 53 -31.02 -38.77 0.23
N GLY A 54 -30.25 -39.26 -0.76
CA GLY A 54 -29.06 -40.10 -0.57
C GLY A 54 -27.79 -39.37 -0.11
N ALA A 55 -27.75 -38.02 -0.11
CA ALA A 55 -26.50 -37.28 0.12
C ALA A 55 -25.88 -37.46 1.53
N LYS A 56 -26.69 -37.79 2.54
CA LYS A 56 -26.24 -37.81 3.96
C LYS A 56 -25.28 -38.95 4.30
N THR A 57 -25.39 -40.11 3.67
CA THR A 57 -24.48 -41.25 3.89
C THR A 57 -23.20 -41.14 3.08
N ALA A 58 -23.26 -40.58 1.86
CA ALA A 58 -22.08 -40.34 1.03
C ALA A 58 -21.11 -39.35 1.68
N GLY A 59 -21.60 -38.24 2.24
CA GLY A 59 -20.75 -37.26 2.94
C GLY A 59 -19.99 -37.85 4.13
N PHE A 60 -20.62 -38.74 4.90
CA PHE A 60 -19.98 -39.37 6.06
C PHE A 60 -18.88 -40.37 5.66
N LEU A 61 -19.05 -41.08 4.54
CA LEU A 61 -18.02 -41.95 3.97
C LEU A 61 -16.83 -41.14 3.43
N ILE A 62 -17.06 -39.99 2.79
CA ILE A 62 -16.00 -39.10 2.29
C ILE A 62 -15.21 -38.49 3.45
N MET A 63 -15.89 -37.99 4.49
CA MET A 63 -15.23 -37.45 5.69
C MET A 63 -14.45 -38.52 6.46
N GLY A 64 -15.03 -39.72 6.65
CA GLY A 64 -14.35 -40.83 7.32
C GLY A 64 -13.14 -41.35 6.53
N GLY A 65 -13.27 -41.49 5.21
CA GLY A 65 -12.18 -41.88 4.32
C GLY A 65 -11.04 -40.84 4.30
N GLY A 66 -11.39 -39.56 4.24
CA GLY A 66 -10.42 -38.45 4.30
C GLY A 66 -9.62 -38.43 5.61
N LEU A 67 -10.28 -38.66 6.76
CA LEU A 67 -9.60 -38.74 8.05
C LEU A 67 -8.64 -39.94 8.14
N VAL A 68 -9.08 -41.12 7.68
CA VAL A 68 -8.22 -42.32 7.63
C VAL A 68 -7.03 -42.12 6.68
N PHE A 69 -7.23 -41.44 5.54
CA PHE A 69 -6.15 -41.10 4.62
C PHE A 69 -5.15 -40.12 5.23
N LEU A 70 -5.62 -39.06 5.93
CA LEU A 70 -4.75 -38.11 6.64
C LEU A 70 -3.91 -38.79 7.73
N ILE A 71 -4.50 -39.72 8.49
CA ILE A 71 -3.80 -40.53 9.49
C ILE A 71 -2.75 -41.42 8.82
N ALA A 72 -3.08 -42.08 7.69
CA ALA A 72 -2.15 -42.92 6.96
C ALA A 72 -0.96 -42.13 6.39
N VAL A 73 -1.19 -40.95 5.80
CA VAL A 73 -0.14 -40.04 5.32
C VAL A 73 0.73 -39.54 6.47
N SER A 74 0.13 -39.16 7.60
CA SER A 74 0.85 -38.72 8.80
C SER A 74 1.76 -39.82 9.38
N VAL A 75 1.29 -41.07 9.44
CA VAL A 75 2.09 -42.22 9.87
C VAL A 75 3.23 -42.52 8.89
N LEU A 76 2.99 -42.38 7.58
CA LEU A 76 4.01 -42.57 6.55
C LEU A 76 5.11 -41.49 6.65
N ALA A 77 4.71 -40.21 6.81
CA ALA A 77 5.61 -39.08 7.01
C ALA A 77 6.44 -39.24 8.30
N TYR A 78 5.82 -39.69 9.40
CA TYR A 78 6.53 -39.99 10.64
C TYR A 78 7.61 -41.08 10.44
N PHE A 79 7.30 -42.16 9.73
CA PHE A 79 8.29 -43.19 9.39
C PHE A 79 9.41 -42.67 8.49
N TYR A 80 9.09 -41.81 7.52
CA TYR A 80 10.08 -41.24 6.60
C TYR A 80 11.06 -40.28 7.30
N LEU A 81 10.54 -39.38 8.16
CA LEU A 81 11.34 -38.36 8.85
C LEU A 81 12.09 -38.90 10.08
N PHE A 82 11.45 -39.76 10.88
CA PHE A 82 11.98 -40.19 12.19
C PHE A 82 12.48 -41.65 12.21
N LYS A 83 12.53 -42.33 11.06
CA LYS A 83 12.94 -43.74 11.01
C LYS A 83 13.84 -44.12 9.84
N GLN A 84 14.86 -43.30 9.59
CA GLN A 84 16.03 -43.78 8.85
C GLN A 84 16.70 -44.94 9.62
N PRO A 85 16.92 -46.11 9.00
CA PRO A 85 17.74 -47.16 9.61
C PRO A 85 19.20 -46.68 9.67
N ALA A 86 19.91 -47.02 10.74
CA ALA A 86 21.30 -46.59 10.96
C ALA A 86 22.25 -47.17 9.91
N GLY A 87 22.47 -46.43 8.81
CA GLY A 87 23.42 -46.78 7.76
C GLY A 87 24.85 -46.63 8.26
N THR A 88 25.62 -47.72 8.21
CA THR A 88 27.03 -47.72 8.61
C THR A 88 27.87 -46.87 7.65
N VAL A 89 28.57 -45.87 8.18
CA VAL A 89 29.62 -45.16 7.43
C VAL A 89 30.73 -46.14 7.07
N LYS A 90 31.12 -46.15 5.81
CA LYS A 90 32.44 -46.61 5.35
C LYS A 90 33.10 -45.45 4.63
N GLU A 91 34.32 -45.14 5.02
CA GLU A 91 35.20 -44.30 4.21
C GLU A 91 35.68 -45.09 3.00
N GLU A 92 35.66 -44.50 1.81
CA GLU A 92 36.38 -45.03 0.67
C GLU A 92 36.92 -43.86 -0.19
N GLN A 93 38.25 -43.78 -0.25
CA GLN A 93 38.99 -42.67 -0.86
C GLN A 93 39.22 -42.93 -2.35
N PRO A 94 38.86 -42.00 -3.27
CA PRO A 94 39.32 -42.06 -4.64
C PRO A 94 40.74 -41.49 -4.76
N ALA A 95 41.64 -42.24 -5.42
CA ALA A 95 42.98 -41.77 -5.78
C ALA A 95 43.25 -42.08 -7.26
N VAL A 96 43.63 -41.07 -8.04
CA VAL A 96 44.14 -41.21 -9.42
C VAL A 96 45.28 -40.19 -9.63
N THR A 97 46.24 -40.52 -10.50
CA THR A 97 47.60 -39.96 -10.49
C THR A 97 48.01 -39.36 -11.85
N ALA A 98 48.82 -38.30 -11.78
CA ALA A 98 49.67 -37.69 -12.83
C ALA A 98 49.01 -36.95 -14.01
N GLY A 99 49.60 -35.79 -14.35
CA GLY A 99 49.20 -34.96 -15.49
C GLY A 99 49.76 -33.52 -15.46
N LEU A 100 51.08 -33.34 -15.32
CA LEU A 100 51.72 -32.02 -15.50
C LEU A 100 51.70 -31.61 -16.99
N PRO A 101 51.64 -30.30 -17.27
CA PRO A 101 52.86 -29.65 -17.75
C PRO A 101 53.33 -28.46 -16.89
N GLU A 102 54.60 -28.15 -17.06
CA GLU A 102 55.39 -27.14 -16.34
C GLU A 102 55.33 -25.78 -17.04
N LEU A 103 55.20 -24.69 -16.26
CA LEU A 103 55.66 -23.34 -16.66
C LEU A 103 56.32 -22.68 -15.45
N THR A 104 57.52 -22.14 -15.66
CA THR A 104 58.40 -21.60 -14.63
C THR A 104 58.59 -20.08 -14.75
N VAL A 105 58.60 -19.39 -13.61
CA VAL A 105 59.04 -17.99 -13.49
C VAL A 105 59.89 -17.88 -12.21
N PRO A 106 61.12 -17.32 -12.24
CA PRO A 106 62.05 -17.36 -11.12
C PRO A 106 61.86 -16.22 -10.11
N ALA A 107 62.34 -16.44 -8.88
CA ALA A 107 62.47 -15.40 -7.86
C ALA A 107 63.91 -14.84 -7.80
N ALA A 108 64.04 -13.51 -7.67
CA ALA A 108 65.28 -12.81 -7.36
C ALA A 108 64.99 -11.49 -6.62
N ALA A 109 65.94 -11.02 -5.80
CA ALA A 109 65.67 -10.08 -4.71
C ALA A 109 65.98 -8.59 -5.00
N ALA A 110 65.22 -7.71 -4.34
CA ALA A 110 65.57 -6.39 -3.78
C ALA A 110 64.53 -6.11 -2.66
N ASP A 111 64.80 -5.61 -1.45
CA ASP A 111 65.81 -4.70 -0.88
C ASP A 111 65.48 -3.19 -0.98
N ASN A 112 65.72 -2.51 0.15
CA ASN A 112 65.62 -1.09 0.48
C ASN A 112 64.25 -0.36 0.59
N GLN A 113 64.00 0.06 1.84
CA GLN A 113 63.57 1.40 2.30
C GLN A 113 62.10 1.86 2.12
N ALA A 114 61.46 2.05 3.28
CA ALA A 114 60.37 3.01 3.48
C ALA A 114 60.92 4.33 4.07
N PRO A 115 60.31 5.48 3.81
CA PRO A 115 60.56 6.72 4.56
C PRO A 115 59.51 6.93 5.68
N GLU A 116 59.97 7.23 6.88
CA GLU A 116 59.11 7.78 7.95
C GLU A 116 58.77 9.25 7.66
N VAL A 117 57.55 9.70 7.99
CA VAL A 117 57.21 11.11 8.08
C VAL A 117 57.02 11.50 9.54
N SER A 118 58.04 12.16 10.10
CA SER A 118 58.06 12.55 11.52
C SER A 118 57.24 13.82 11.77
N ALA A 119 56.53 13.87 12.90
CA ALA A 119 55.81 15.06 13.34
C ALA A 119 56.77 16.08 13.98
N THR A 120 56.56 17.37 13.66
CA THR A 120 57.26 18.49 14.31
C THR A 120 56.23 19.56 14.69
N SER A 121 56.06 19.79 15.99
CA SER A 121 55.28 20.90 16.53
C SER A 121 56.10 22.20 16.55
N THR A 122 55.42 23.34 16.43
CA THR A 122 56.03 24.67 16.58
C THR A 122 55.09 25.58 17.34
N ASP A 123 55.42 25.86 18.60
CA ASP A 123 54.77 26.88 19.45
C ASP A 123 55.48 28.23 19.28
N ILE A 124 54.77 29.27 18.84
CA ILE A 124 55.18 30.67 19.01
C ILE A 124 53.96 31.54 19.32
N SER A 125 53.82 31.97 20.57
CA SER A 125 52.98 33.12 20.95
C SER A 125 53.77 34.42 20.82
N THR A 126 53.09 35.53 20.47
CA THR A 126 53.12 36.85 21.18
C THR A 126 52.63 37.99 20.27
N ALA A 127 51.53 38.65 20.67
CA ALA A 127 51.16 40.02 20.31
C ALA A 127 50.25 40.59 21.43
N THR A 128 50.15 41.92 21.59
CA THR A 128 49.78 42.50 22.90
C THR A 128 49.04 43.86 22.81
N THR A 129 47.80 43.90 23.35
CA THR A 129 47.12 45.11 23.94
C THR A 129 46.67 46.19 22.90
N THR A 130 45.61 47.02 23.04
CA THR A 130 44.85 47.59 24.18
C THR A 130 43.38 47.91 23.82
N GLU A 131 42.46 47.97 24.81
CA GLU A 131 41.30 48.91 24.99
C GLU A 131 40.28 49.23 23.84
N SER A 132 38.98 49.50 24.05
CA SER A 132 38.16 49.81 25.25
C SER A 132 36.62 49.68 24.98
N VAL A 133 35.78 50.04 25.97
CA VAL A 133 34.31 50.32 25.94
C VAL A 133 33.32 49.12 26.03
N LEU A 134 32.24 49.32 26.79
CA LEU A 134 31.06 48.45 27.01
C LEU A 134 29.73 49.28 26.84
N PRO A 135 28.53 48.65 26.77
CA PRO A 135 27.41 49.10 25.91
C PRO A 135 26.30 49.90 26.65
N PRO A 136 25.13 50.18 26.01
CA PRO A 136 24.03 49.19 25.99
C PRO A 136 23.16 49.11 24.69
N ASP A 137 22.39 48.02 24.60
CA ASP A 137 21.12 47.76 23.87
C ASP A 137 20.83 48.30 22.45
N ILE A 138 20.40 47.39 21.55
CA ILE A 138 18.97 47.26 21.15
C ILE A 138 18.74 45.96 20.34
N SER A 139 17.55 45.38 20.49
CA SER A 139 17.05 44.14 19.88
C SER A 139 17.19 44.02 18.35
N LEU A 140 17.64 42.83 17.90
CA LEU A 140 16.95 42.11 16.81
C LEU A 140 17.04 40.59 17.05
N ALA A 141 15.91 39.90 17.14
CA ALA A 141 15.86 38.46 17.41
C ALA A 141 15.88 37.66 16.10
N THR A 142 17.07 37.26 15.65
CA THR A 142 17.22 36.30 14.55
C THR A 142 17.07 34.87 15.09
N SER A 143 15.84 34.34 15.05
CA SER A 143 15.61 32.90 15.26
C SER A 143 16.08 32.11 14.05
N THR A 144 17.37 31.79 13.99
CA THR A 144 17.88 30.73 13.10
C THR A 144 17.36 29.40 13.61
N ALA A 145 16.22 28.96 13.11
CA ALA A 145 15.72 27.62 13.33
C ALA A 145 16.54 26.63 12.49
N THR A 146 17.67 26.17 13.03
CA THR A 146 18.39 25.00 12.49
C THR A 146 17.57 23.76 12.79
N SER A 147 16.61 23.45 11.91
CA SER A 147 15.96 22.15 11.85
C SER A 147 16.94 21.14 11.25
N THR A 148 17.85 20.62 12.07
CA THR A 148 18.38 19.28 11.83
C THR A 148 17.18 18.33 11.90
N PRO A 149 16.82 17.59 10.84
CA PRO A 149 15.82 16.54 10.99
C PRO A 149 16.35 15.51 11.99
N GLU A 150 15.53 15.14 12.99
CA GLU A 150 15.84 13.99 13.82
C GLU A 150 15.55 12.72 13.02
N THR A 151 16.53 12.31 12.20
CA THR A 151 16.53 10.99 11.53
C THR A 151 16.53 9.91 12.61
N VAL A 152 15.34 9.47 13.03
CA VAL A 152 15.17 8.39 13.99
C VAL A 152 15.67 7.11 13.33
N PRO A 153 16.77 6.49 13.81
CA PRO A 153 17.30 5.29 13.18
C PRO A 153 16.33 4.14 13.46
N ILE A 154 15.55 3.76 12.44
CA ILE A 154 14.62 2.62 12.50
C ILE A 154 15.45 1.37 12.81
N ALA A 155 15.24 0.80 14.00
CA ALA A 155 15.93 -0.42 14.39
C ALA A 155 15.53 -1.55 13.44
N PRO A 156 16.48 -2.34 12.91
CA PRO A 156 16.18 -3.32 11.87
C PRO A 156 15.20 -4.38 12.37
N ILE A 157 13.98 -4.32 11.83
CA ILE A 157 12.91 -5.27 12.09
C ILE A 157 13.38 -6.62 11.55
N VAL A 158 13.33 -7.68 12.35
CA VAL A 158 14.10 -8.92 12.10
C VAL A 158 13.76 -9.56 10.76
N GLY A 159 14.64 -9.36 9.77
CA GLY A 159 14.53 -9.90 8.41
C GLY A 159 14.24 -8.87 7.32
N LEU A 160 13.79 -7.66 7.67
CA LEU A 160 13.54 -6.56 6.74
C LEU A 160 14.75 -5.63 6.62
N ILE A 161 14.92 -5.03 5.44
CA ILE A 161 16.03 -4.13 5.09
C ILE A 161 15.42 -2.84 4.52
N PRO A 162 15.69 -1.64 5.06
CA PRO A 162 15.30 -0.40 4.38
C PRO A 162 16.09 -0.27 3.07
N SER A 163 15.46 0.26 2.01
CA SER A 163 16.21 0.55 0.78
C SER A 163 17.10 1.78 0.93
N LEU A 164 17.82 2.14 -0.12
CA LEU A 164 18.64 3.35 -0.15
C LEU A 164 17.75 4.58 -0.35
N ASP A 165 17.97 5.56 0.51
CA ASP A 165 17.59 6.97 0.36
C ASP A 165 18.94 7.71 0.22
N SER A 166 19.17 8.36 -0.93
CA SER A 166 20.49 8.87 -1.30
C SER A 166 20.79 10.29 -0.79
N ASP A 167 19.78 11.09 -0.44
CA ASP A 167 19.94 12.49 -0.02
C ASP A 167 19.20 12.88 1.28
N TYR A 168 18.44 11.95 1.85
CA TYR A 168 17.82 11.95 3.17
C TYR A 168 16.57 12.83 3.31
N ASP A 169 15.75 12.87 2.25
CA ASP A 169 14.48 13.61 2.21
C ASP A 169 13.29 12.82 2.80
N GLY A 170 13.29 11.48 2.67
CA GLY A 170 12.18 10.61 3.06
C GLY A 170 11.55 9.77 1.92
N LEU A 171 12.17 9.69 0.74
CA LEU A 171 11.90 8.69 -0.30
C LEU A 171 13.11 7.75 -0.48
N THR A 172 12.86 6.55 -0.98
CA THR A 172 13.93 5.69 -1.48
C THR A 172 14.21 5.96 -2.96
N ASP A 173 15.46 5.74 -3.41
CA ASP A 173 15.90 5.86 -4.82
C ASP A 173 14.91 5.18 -5.80
N ALA A 174 14.30 4.07 -5.38
CA ALA A 174 13.35 3.28 -6.17
C ALA A 174 11.97 3.94 -6.30
N GLU A 175 11.52 4.66 -5.28
CA GLU A 175 10.26 5.41 -5.26
C GLU A 175 10.39 6.71 -6.06
N GLU A 176 11.54 7.36 -5.97
CA GLU A 176 11.86 8.53 -6.78
C GLU A 176 11.85 8.24 -8.28
N ILE A 177 12.54 7.16 -8.70
CA ILE A 177 12.54 6.67 -10.08
C ILE A 177 11.12 6.30 -10.55
N LEU A 178 10.24 5.89 -9.64
CA LEU A 178 8.84 5.55 -9.92
C LEU A 178 7.93 6.80 -10.03
N LEU A 179 8.25 7.88 -9.31
CA LEU A 179 7.50 9.14 -9.28
C LEU A 179 7.97 10.15 -10.35
N GLY A 180 9.23 10.06 -10.77
CA GLY A 180 9.88 10.96 -11.71
C GLY A 180 10.78 12.02 -11.07
N THR A 181 11.17 11.85 -9.80
CA THR A 181 12.05 12.75 -9.04
C THR A 181 13.54 12.37 -9.19
N ALA A 182 14.44 13.03 -8.45
CA ALA A 182 15.88 12.99 -8.70
C ALA A 182 16.72 12.72 -7.44
N THR A 183 17.30 11.50 -7.39
CA THR A 183 17.98 10.81 -6.26
C THR A 183 19.28 11.44 -5.72
N SER A 184 19.33 12.76 -5.64
CA SER A 184 20.46 13.58 -5.19
C SER A 184 20.07 15.05 -4.91
N THR A 185 18.78 15.36 -4.91
CA THR A 185 18.16 16.66 -4.69
C THR A 185 16.87 16.48 -3.87
N PRO A 186 16.91 16.69 -2.53
CA PRO A 186 15.76 16.51 -1.61
C PRO A 186 14.48 17.34 -1.88
N ASP A 187 14.46 18.12 -2.96
CA ASP A 187 13.45 19.10 -3.38
C ASP A 187 13.62 19.20 -4.91
N THR A 188 13.00 18.29 -5.65
CA THR A 188 13.26 18.05 -7.08
C THR A 188 12.91 19.28 -7.94
N ASP A 189 11.79 19.94 -7.65
CA ASP A 189 11.33 21.10 -8.44
C ASP A 189 11.70 22.47 -7.86
N SER A 190 12.25 22.49 -6.63
CA SER A 190 12.79 23.66 -5.94
C SER A 190 11.74 24.68 -5.47
N ASP A 191 10.55 24.22 -5.04
CA ASP A 191 9.53 25.09 -4.42
C ASP A 191 9.64 25.22 -2.89
N GLY A 192 10.42 24.36 -2.23
CA GLY A 192 10.78 24.45 -0.81
C GLY A 192 10.09 23.45 0.12
N TYR A 193 9.41 22.44 -0.42
CA TYR A 193 9.04 21.22 0.29
C TYR A 193 10.03 20.09 -0.02
N LEU A 194 9.94 18.96 0.70
CA LEU A 194 10.73 17.76 0.40
C LEU A 194 9.86 16.76 -0.36
N ASP A 195 10.42 16.04 -1.32
CA ASP A 195 9.68 15.15 -2.22
C ASP A 195 8.83 14.10 -1.46
N GLY A 196 9.40 13.47 -0.44
CA GLY A 196 8.73 12.55 0.48
C GLY A 196 7.73 13.22 1.40
N ALA A 197 8.00 14.46 1.84
CA ALA A 197 7.04 15.25 2.58
C ALA A 197 5.82 15.64 1.73
N GLU A 198 5.98 15.84 0.42
CA GLU A 198 4.88 16.05 -0.52
C GLU A 198 4.10 14.77 -0.79
N LEU A 199 4.80 13.64 -1.03
CA LEU A 199 4.16 12.34 -1.28
C LEU A 199 3.20 11.95 -0.14
N ILE A 200 3.65 12.02 1.13
CA ILE A 200 2.81 11.68 2.29
C ILE A 200 1.67 12.69 2.55
N ASN A 201 1.69 13.86 1.89
CA ASN A 201 0.62 14.86 1.91
C ASN A 201 -0.24 14.84 0.62
N LEU A 202 0.03 13.91 -0.30
CA LEU A 202 -0.64 13.72 -1.60
C LEU A 202 -0.47 14.89 -2.58
N TYR A 203 0.71 15.53 -2.55
CA TYR A 203 1.21 16.44 -3.58
C TYR A 203 2.15 15.71 -4.55
N ASP A 204 2.43 16.32 -5.69
CA ASP A 204 3.25 15.76 -6.78
C ASP A 204 4.67 16.32 -6.72
N PRO A 205 5.66 15.56 -6.21
CA PRO A 205 7.01 16.08 -5.95
C PRO A 205 7.84 16.38 -7.22
N SER A 206 7.24 16.17 -8.40
CA SER A 206 7.83 16.57 -9.68
C SER A 206 7.25 17.88 -10.24
N ALA A 207 6.30 18.51 -9.55
CA ALA A 207 5.53 19.64 -10.07
C ALA A 207 4.90 20.57 -9.00
N SER A 208 5.61 21.64 -8.63
CA SER A 208 5.26 22.62 -7.60
C SER A 208 3.76 22.89 -7.44
N SER A 209 3.29 22.80 -6.18
CA SER A 209 1.91 23.03 -5.78
C SER A 209 0.85 22.15 -6.50
N THR A 210 1.25 21.06 -7.16
CA THR A 210 0.35 20.13 -7.86
C THR A 210 -0.05 18.96 -6.95
N LYS A 211 -1.22 18.37 -7.19
CA LYS A 211 -1.68 17.19 -6.43
C LYS A 211 -1.20 15.91 -7.07
N LEU A 212 -0.84 14.91 -6.26
CA LEU A 212 -0.33 13.61 -6.70
C LEU A 212 -1.20 12.89 -7.75
N ILE A 213 -2.53 13.07 -7.70
CA ILE A 213 -3.49 12.55 -8.70
C ILE A 213 -3.31 13.15 -10.12
N ALA A 214 -2.51 14.19 -10.30
CA ALA A 214 -2.16 14.75 -11.60
C ALA A 214 -0.79 14.27 -12.12
N ASN A 215 0.04 13.64 -11.28
CA ASN A 215 1.29 13.00 -11.70
C ASN A 215 0.98 11.89 -12.73
N PRO A 216 1.63 11.85 -13.90
CA PRO A 216 1.32 10.88 -14.95
C PRO A 216 1.70 9.43 -14.63
N GLY A 217 2.56 9.22 -13.63
CA GLY A 217 2.91 7.92 -13.06
C GLY A 217 1.90 7.39 -12.04
N ILE A 218 0.93 8.21 -11.61
CA ILE A 218 -0.09 7.84 -10.61
C ILE A 218 -1.42 7.51 -11.27
N SER A 219 -2.17 6.58 -10.68
CA SER A 219 -3.48 6.12 -11.13
C SER A 219 -4.46 6.01 -9.96
N PHE A 220 -5.75 6.03 -10.29
CA PHE A 220 -6.85 6.00 -9.33
C PHE A 220 -7.62 4.69 -9.44
N TYR A 221 -7.80 4.00 -8.31
CA TYR A 221 -8.60 2.79 -8.21
C TYR A 221 -9.91 3.04 -7.44
N GLU A 222 -11.00 2.40 -7.89
CA GLU A 222 -12.30 2.43 -7.21
C GLU A 222 -12.93 1.02 -7.16
N ASN A 223 -13.20 0.55 -5.95
CA ASN A 223 -13.95 -0.66 -5.68
C ASN A 223 -15.42 -0.32 -5.38
N LYS A 224 -16.31 -0.56 -6.34
CA LYS A 224 -17.74 -0.24 -6.23
C LYS A 224 -18.54 -1.23 -5.39
N THR A 225 -17.98 -2.40 -5.12
CA THR A 225 -18.63 -3.47 -4.35
C THR A 225 -18.48 -3.24 -2.85
N PHE A 226 -17.33 -2.71 -2.42
CA PHE A 226 -17.03 -2.41 -1.01
C PHE A 226 -16.88 -0.91 -0.70
N GLY A 227 -17.14 -0.02 -1.67
CA GLY A 227 -17.29 1.42 -1.44
C GLY A 227 -15.99 2.17 -1.16
N TYR A 228 -14.85 1.73 -1.71
CA TYR A 228 -13.54 2.34 -1.44
C TYR A 228 -12.81 2.84 -2.69
N SER A 229 -11.87 3.76 -2.51
CA SER A 229 -10.95 4.22 -3.55
C SER A 229 -9.59 4.64 -2.99
N LEU A 230 -8.53 4.56 -3.81
CA LEU A 230 -7.14 4.89 -3.44
C LEU A 230 -6.32 5.33 -4.67
N LEU A 231 -5.18 5.98 -4.42
CA LEU A 231 -4.15 6.23 -5.43
C LEU A 231 -3.13 5.08 -5.46
N TYR A 232 -2.55 4.79 -6.61
CA TYR A 232 -1.52 3.76 -6.78
C TYR A 232 -0.57 4.08 -7.96
N PRO A 233 0.65 3.54 -8.01
CA PRO A 233 1.53 3.71 -9.17
C PRO A 233 0.95 3.04 -10.42
N GLY A 234 0.67 3.81 -11.47
CA GLY A 234 -0.04 3.36 -12.68
C GLY A 234 0.69 2.30 -13.51
N VAL A 235 1.99 2.11 -13.28
CA VAL A 235 2.79 1.03 -13.89
C VAL A 235 2.68 -0.32 -13.16
N TRP A 236 2.12 -0.35 -11.94
CA TRP A 236 1.92 -1.59 -11.18
C TRP A 236 0.76 -2.43 -11.72
N GLN A 237 0.94 -3.75 -11.71
CA GLN A 237 -0.03 -4.71 -12.24
C GLN A 237 -1.16 -4.93 -11.22
N LEU A 238 -2.38 -4.51 -11.59
CA LEU A 238 -3.58 -4.75 -10.79
C LEU A 238 -4.12 -6.17 -11.05
N THR A 239 -4.21 -6.97 -10.00
CA THR A 239 -4.70 -8.36 -10.02
C THR A 239 -5.90 -8.52 -9.07
N VAL A 240 -6.98 -9.13 -9.57
CA VAL A 240 -8.20 -9.43 -8.80
C VAL A 240 -8.31 -10.95 -8.68
N ASN A 241 -7.99 -11.49 -7.51
CA ASN A 241 -7.93 -12.94 -7.25
C ASN A 241 -8.95 -13.33 -6.17
N GLY A 242 -9.95 -14.12 -6.55
CA GLY A 242 -11.01 -14.62 -5.65
C GLY A 242 -12.32 -13.82 -5.75
N GLY A 243 -12.22 -12.49 -5.85
CA GLY A 243 -13.35 -11.58 -6.00
C GLY A 243 -12.91 -10.12 -5.79
N ASP A 244 -13.90 -9.21 -5.75
CA ASP A 244 -13.66 -7.79 -5.45
C ASP A 244 -13.17 -7.56 -4.00
N ASP A 245 -13.13 -8.62 -3.17
CA ASP A 245 -12.72 -8.62 -1.77
C ASP A 245 -11.20 -8.77 -1.58
N SER A 246 -10.44 -9.08 -2.64
CA SER A 246 -8.97 -9.18 -2.60
C SER A 246 -8.33 -8.59 -3.85
N ILE A 247 -7.88 -7.33 -3.74
CA ILE A 247 -7.23 -6.58 -4.82
C ILE A 247 -5.73 -6.47 -4.51
N MET A 248 -4.90 -6.87 -5.47
CA MET A 248 -3.43 -6.80 -5.37
C MET A 248 -2.88 -5.84 -6.42
N PHE A 249 -1.95 -4.99 -6.02
CA PHE A 249 -1.21 -4.04 -6.87
C PHE A 249 0.26 -4.44 -6.77
N LYS A 250 0.87 -4.87 -7.88
CA LYS A 250 2.17 -5.54 -7.88
C LYS A 250 3.21 -4.80 -8.74
N SER A 251 4.40 -4.56 -8.19
CA SER A 251 5.55 -3.95 -8.87
C SER A 251 6.23 -4.94 -9.84
N GLU A 252 7.15 -4.45 -10.68
CA GLU A 252 7.88 -5.28 -11.66
C GLU A 252 8.84 -6.27 -10.98
N ASP A 253 9.50 -5.85 -9.90
CA ASP A 253 10.41 -6.65 -9.08
C ASP A 253 9.71 -7.61 -8.10
N ASN A 254 8.37 -7.68 -8.16
CA ASN A 254 7.47 -8.62 -7.49
C ASN A 254 7.00 -8.28 -6.06
N GLN A 255 7.34 -7.10 -5.54
CA GLN A 255 6.70 -6.59 -4.32
C GLN A 255 5.23 -6.27 -4.60
N PHE A 256 4.39 -6.25 -3.58
CA PHE A 256 2.98 -5.91 -3.77
C PHE A 256 2.32 -5.29 -2.55
N PHE A 257 1.34 -4.45 -2.84
CA PHE A 257 0.32 -4.01 -1.91
C PHE A 257 -0.96 -4.81 -2.14
N GLN A 258 -1.66 -5.20 -1.07
CA GLN A 258 -2.93 -5.91 -1.14
C GLN A 258 -3.97 -5.25 -0.23
N VAL A 259 -5.17 -5.03 -0.78
CA VAL A 259 -6.37 -4.66 -0.03
C VAL A 259 -7.26 -5.90 0.09
N ILE A 260 -7.40 -6.42 1.32
CA ILE A 260 -8.31 -7.52 1.65
C ILE A 260 -9.51 -6.96 2.42
N THR A 261 -10.72 -7.34 2.03
CA THR A 261 -11.97 -6.87 2.67
C THR A 261 -12.68 -8.01 3.39
N GLN A 262 -12.82 -7.91 4.71
CA GLN A 262 -13.54 -8.87 5.55
C GLN A 262 -14.88 -8.27 6.04
N ALA A 263 -15.96 -9.06 6.02
CA ALA A 263 -17.26 -8.62 6.54
C ALA A 263 -17.29 -8.66 8.08
N ASN A 264 -17.57 -7.52 8.72
CA ASN A 264 -17.72 -7.42 10.18
C ASN A 264 -19.11 -7.90 10.63
N ALA A 265 -19.38 -9.20 10.45
CA ALA A 265 -20.66 -9.82 10.77
C ALA A 265 -20.98 -9.80 12.28
N ALA A 266 -19.97 -9.70 13.14
CA ALA A 266 -20.12 -9.61 14.59
C ALA A 266 -20.43 -8.18 15.09
N LYS A 267 -20.25 -7.15 14.25
CA LYS A 267 -20.31 -5.72 14.64
C LYS A 267 -19.41 -5.39 15.84
N GLN A 268 -18.20 -5.93 15.83
CA GLN A 268 -17.12 -5.59 16.76
C GLN A 268 -16.53 -4.23 16.41
N THR A 269 -15.98 -3.52 17.40
CA THR A 269 -15.10 -2.37 17.13
C THR A 269 -13.76 -2.85 16.57
N LEU A 270 -13.02 -1.96 15.90
CA LEU A 270 -11.70 -2.31 15.36
C LEU A 270 -10.73 -2.80 16.45
N ASP A 271 -10.68 -2.12 17.60
CA ASP A 271 -9.88 -2.54 18.76
C ASP A 271 -10.23 -3.97 19.23
N GLN A 272 -11.52 -4.31 19.33
CA GLN A 272 -11.97 -5.66 19.72
C GLN A 272 -11.53 -6.71 18.71
N TRP A 273 -11.76 -6.45 17.42
CA TRP A 273 -11.38 -7.37 16.36
C TRP A 273 -9.86 -7.56 16.31
N TYR A 274 -9.06 -6.50 16.46
CA TYR A 274 -7.59 -6.58 16.45
C TYR A 274 -7.05 -7.40 17.64
N ILE A 275 -7.59 -7.15 18.84
CA ILE A 275 -7.28 -7.91 20.07
C ILE A 275 -7.59 -9.40 19.89
N GLU A 276 -8.77 -9.75 19.36
CA GLU A 276 -9.16 -11.15 19.15
C GLU A 276 -8.39 -11.81 17.99
N GLN A 277 -8.26 -11.14 16.84
CA GLN A 277 -7.69 -11.68 15.61
C GLN A 277 -6.17 -11.89 15.71
N LEU A 278 -5.45 -11.01 16.39
CA LEU A 278 -4.00 -11.14 16.61
C LEU A 278 -3.64 -11.73 18.00
N THR A 279 -4.63 -11.98 18.86
CA THR A 279 -4.44 -12.51 20.23
C THR A 279 -3.51 -11.63 21.08
N VAL A 280 -3.63 -10.30 20.94
CA VAL A 280 -2.86 -9.30 21.69
C VAL A 280 -3.64 -8.79 22.91
N ALA A 281 -2.94 -8.33 23.95
CA ALA A 281 -3.58 -7.93 25.20
C ALA A 281 -4.31 -6.57 25.14
N ALA A 282 -3.87 -5.66 24.26
CA ALA A 282 -4.40 -4.33 24.04
C ALA A 282 -3.92 -3.77 22.68
N VAL A 283 -4.52 -2.66 22.25
CA VAL A 283 -4.00 -1.79 21.19
C VAL A 283 -3.15 -0.70 21.85
N ASN A 284 -1.96 -0.40 21.33
CA ASN A 284 -1.18 0.75 21.81
C ASN A 284 -1.58 2.01 21.02
N ASP A 285 -1.58 3.18 21.65
CA ASP A 285 -1.94 4.42 20.95
C ASP A 285 -0.88 4.87 19.92
N SER A 286 0.35 4.34 20.01
CA SER A 286 1.39 4.44 18.97
C SER A 286 1.02 3.75 17.66
N ASP A 287 0.16 2.74 17.74
CA ASP A 287 -0.16 1.86 16.63
C ASP A 287 -1.37 2.41 15.85
N ARG A 288 -2.04 3.45 16.35
CA ARG A 288 -3.25 4.01 15.75
C ARG A 288 -2.91 4.89 14.55
N SER A 289 -3.66 4.70 13.47
CA SER A 289 -3.61 5.52 12.26
C SER A 289 -5.03 5.96 11.87
N SER A 290 -5.15 6.99 11.05
CA SER A 290 -6.45 7.49 10.58
C SER A 290 -6.33 8.23 9.26
N GLY A 291 -7.16 7.87 8.29
CA GLY A 291 -7.38 8.66 7.08
C GLY A 291 -8.59 9.58 7.19
N SER A 292 -8.94 10.22 6.08
CA SER A 292 -10.05 11.20 6.03
C SER A 292 -11.44 10.62 6.34
N SER A 293 -11.62 9.30 6.23
CA SER A 293 -12.91 8.62 6.36
C SER A 293 -12.88 7.35 7.23
N TRP A 294 -11.73 7.02 7.85
CA TRP A 294 -11.50 5.74 8.51
C TRP A 294 -10.57 5.87 9.72
N GLN A 295 -10.74 4.97 10.69
CA GLN A 295 -9.80 4.75 11.80
C GLN A 295 -9.12 3.40 11.61
N GLY A 296 -7.85 3.30 12.00
CA GLY A 296 -7.01 2.14 11.72
C GLY A 296 -5.99 1.84 12.82
N ILE A 297 -5.41 0.64 12.74
CA ILE A 297 -4.33 0.15 13.59
C ILE A 297 -3.25 -0.43 12.67
N LYS A 298 -2.02 0.08 12.75
CA LYS A 298 -0.84 -0.45 12.08
C LYS A 298 -0.25 -1.59 12.94
N ASN A 299 0.28 -2.62 12.30
CA ASN A 299 0.98 -3.70 13.00
C ASN A 299 2.41 -3.29 13.40
N LEU A 300 3.08 -4.13 14.20
CA LEU A 300 4.40 -3.83 14.79
C LEU A 300 5.54 -3.67 13.76
N ASP A 301 5.49 -4.37 12.63
CA ASP A 301 6.48 -4.22 11.54
C ASP A 301 6.18 -3.04 10.60
N GLY A 302 5.04 -2.38 10.76
CA GLY A 302 4.66 -1.20 9.97
C GLY A 302 4.15 -1.49 8.56
N LEU A 303 4.11 -2.75 8.11
CA LEU A 303 3.72 -3.13 6.73
C LEU A 303 2.23 -3.46 6.56
N THR A 304 1.45 -3.53 7.65
CA THR A 304 -0.01 -3.79 7.58
C THR A 304 -0.81 -2.76 8.38
N VAL A 305 -1.82 -2.17 7.76
CA VAL A 305 -2.84 -1.32 8.40
C VAL A 305 -4.20 -2.01 8.31
N TYR A 306 -4.82 -2.26 9.47
CA TYR A 306 -6.21 -2.70 9.57
C TYR A 306 -7.09 -1.47 9.80
N LEU A 307 -8.13 -1.25 8.99
CA LEU A 307 -8.98 -0.06 9.09
C LEU A 307 -10.48 -0.36 8.94
N MET A 308 -11.31 0.55 9.48
CA MET A 308 -12.76 0.41 9.57
C MET A 308 -13.48 1.77 9.36
N ASP A 309 -14.68 1.72 8.76
CA ASP A 309 -15.59 2.85 8.59
C ASP A 309 -16.45 3.13 9.84
N ALA A 310 -17.12 4.29 9.88
CA ALA A 310 -18.05 4.64 10.95
C ALA A 310 -19.30 3.72 11.03
N GLY A 311 -19.70 3.08 9.93
CA GLY A 311 -20.78 2.09 9.87
C GLY A 311 -20.35 0.67 10.29
N GLN A 312 -19.05 0.42 10.44
CA GLN A 312 -18.46 -0.82 10.93
C GLN A 312 -18.94 -2.05 10.13
N ASN A 313 -19.07 -1.91 8.80
CA ASN A 313 -19.63 -2.96 7.93
C ASN A 313 -18.56 -3.95 7.48
N TYR A 314 -17.36 -3.42 7.22
CA TYR A 314 -16.21 -4.16 6.75
C TYR A 314 -14.98 -3.78 7.55
N ILE A 315 -13.99 -4.67 7.53
CA ILE A 315 -12.63 -4.43 7.99
C ILE A 315 -11.75 -4.60 6.76
N PHE A 316 -10.93 -3.59 6.49
CA PHE A 316 -10.00 -3.59 5.37
C PHE A 316 -8.60 -3.81 5.91
N THR A 317 -7.91 -4.81 5.40
CA THR A 317 -6.48 -5.03 5.65
C THR A 317 -5.71 -4.52 4.45
N LEU A 318 -4.91 -3.49 4.66
CA LEU A 318 -3.98 -2.92 3.70
C LEU A 318 -2.59 -3.42 4.04
N ALA A 319 -2.02 -4.32 3.24
CA ALA A 319 -0.74 -4.97 3.53
C ALA A 319 0.26 -4.79 2.38
N TYR A 320 1.48 -4.36 2.70
CA TYR A 320 2.63 -4.37 1.81
C TYR A 320 3.47 -5.63 2.09
N THR A 321 3.93 -6.28 1.02
CA THR A 321 4.84 -7.43 1.06
C THR A 321 6.05 -7.13 0.16
N PRO A 322 7.28 -7.09 0.71
CA PRO A 322 8.50 -6.86 -0.07
C PRO A 322 8.86 -8.08 -0.94
N GLY A 323 9.89 -7.91 -1.77
CA GLY A 323 10.43 -8.98 -2.62
C GLY A 323 11.18 -10.07 -1.83
N GLU A 324 11.69 -11.08 -2.54
CA GLU A 324 12.50 -12.17 -1.94
C GLU A 324 13.82 -11.66 -1.30
N ASN A 325 14.23 -10.43 -1.64
CA ASN A 325 15.34 -9.68 -1.05
C ASN A 325 15.01 -9.15 0.37
N ASN A 326 13.74 -9.05 0.75
CA ASN A 326 13.22 -8.36 1.94
C ASN A 326 13.62 -6.87 2.03
N ILE A 327 13.93 -6.24 0.90
CA ILE A 327 14.20 -4.80 0.85
C ILE A 327 12.86 -4.06 0.74
N LEU A 328 12.73 -2.98 1.50
CA LEU A 328 11.57 -2.10 1.53
C LEU A 328 11.75 -0.98 0.51
N ASP A 329 11.63 -1.31 -0.78
CA ASP A 329 11.82 -0.38 -1.90
C ASP A 329 10.58 0.48 -2.23
N TYR A 330 9.45 0.31 -1.52
CA TYR A 330 8.18 1.02 -1.79
C TYR A 330 7.37 1.32 -0.50
N ILE A 331 8.05 1.67 0.59
CA ILE A 331 7.45 1.82 1.92
C ILE A 331 6.65 3.12 2.11
N ASP A 332 7.05 4.21 1.47
CA ASP A 332 6.37 5.50 1.54
C ASP A 332 5.34 5.66 0.41
N ILE A 333 5.54 4.96 -0.71
CA ILE A 333 4.48 4.59 -1.65
C ILE A 333 3.38 3.79 -0.94
N PHE A 334 3.70 2.83 -0.08
CA PHE A 334 2.70 2.12 0.72
C PHE A 334 1.93 3.06 1.67
N ASP A 335 2.62 3.96 2.39
CA ASP A 335 1.95 4.91 3.30
C ASP A 335 1.10 5.92 2.52
N MET A 336 1.51 6.35 1.32
CA MET A 336 0.72 7.14 0.36
C MET A 336 -0.53 6.40 -0.13
N MET A 337 -0.40 5.11 -0.50
CA MET A 337 -1.54 4.26 -0.88
C MET A 337 -2.53 4.09 0.27
N ALA A 338 -2.05 4.01 1.52
CA ALA A 338 -2.89 3.97 2.71
C ALA A 338 -3.55 5.33 3.01
N ARG A 339 -2.81 6.45 2.93
CA ARG A 339 -3.35 7.81 3.19
C ARG A 339 -4.39 8.26 2.18
N SER A 340 -4.19 7.90 0.91
CA SER A 340 -5.14 8.15 -0.16
C SER A 340 -6.38 7.24 -0.12
N PHE A 341 -6.37 6.21 0.73
CA PHE A 341 -7.51 5.30 0.92
C PHE A 341 -8.72 6.04 1.49
N THR A 342 -9.86 5.90 0.82
CA THR A 342 -11.12 6.59 1.11
C THR A 342 -12.29 5.61 1.09
N LEU A 343 -13.23 5.79 2.01
CA LEU A 343 -14.48 5.04 2.15
C LEU A 343 -15.68 5.98 1.89
N LYS A 344 -16.73 5.47 1.23
CA LYS A 344 -17.85 6.24 0.67
C LYS A 344 -19.21 5.85 1.23
#